data_AF-A0A2P6PGT6-F1
#
_entry.id   AF-A0A2P6PGT6-F1
#
_cell.length_a   1.000
_cell.length_b   1.000
_cell.length_c   1.000
_cell.angle_alpha   90.00
_cell.angle_beta   90.00
_cell.angle_gamma   90.00
#
_symmetry.space_group_name_H-M   'P 1'
#
loop_
_entity.id
_entity.type
_entity.pdbx_description
1 polymer ?
#
loop_
_entity_poly.entity_id
_entity_poly.type
_entity_poly.pdbx_seq_one_letter_code
_entity_poly.pdbx_strand_id
1 'polypeptide(L)'
;MKVKELTIKAMAESKVKSNSCADDLEKRVMKVFKEATKDCEDKEVKEIFDMIRNYDDLNKYAISVFNSMANDKFIEVARELFKPRSESESESAAILPDVAIYTVVIWACISAGKIMAAHKVYHHMIANGVAPTSCTYIILINTLATNSSSDVNFIGYAKKYFLEMLDKGMMPISSSYMAVFKAIARQEPVEKAREFLEQIQTKGFSPKLDVPHFDVAYMEEAMNALKMSYEGFQGSHQRL
;
A
#
# COMPACT_ATOMS: atom_id res chain seq x y z
N MET A 1 -15.63 -6.04 -55.73
CA MET A 1 -15.37 -4.78 -54.99
C MET A 1 -16.11 -4.70 -53.66
N LYS A 2 -17.44 -4.85 -53.62
CA LYS A 2 -18.26 -4.70 -52.39
C LYS A 2 -17.85 -5.54 -51.17
N VAL A 3 -17.37 -6.78 -51.34
CA VAL A 3 -17.00 -7.65 -50.20
C VAL A 3 -15.76 -7.14 -49.47
N LYS A 4 -14.71 -6.69 -50.18
CA LYS A 4 -13.49 -6.13 -49.58
C LYS A 4 -13.78 -4.83 -48.81
N GLU A 5 -14.72 -4.03 -49.31
CA GLU A 5 -15.13 -2.75 -48.72
C GLU A 5 -15.92 -2.95 -47.41
N LEU A 6 -16.77 -3.97 -47.35
CA LEU A 6 -17.47 -4.37 -46.13
C LEU A 6 -16.52 -4.92 -45.06
N THR A 7 -15.49 -5.69 -45.45
CA THR A 7 -14.48 -6.19 -44.51
C THR A 7 -13.62 -5.07 -43.92
N ILE A 8 -13.22 -4.08 -44.74
CA ILE A 8 -12.47 -2.91 -44.26
C ILE A 8 -13.31 -2.07 -43.29
N LYS A 9 -14.60 -1.87 -43.59
CA LYS A 9 -15.52 -1.13 -42.72
C LYS A 9 -15.76 -1.85 -41.38
N ALA A 10 -15.94 -3.18 -41.39
CA ALA A 10 -16.07 -3.97 -40.17
C ALA A 10 -14.79 -3.98 -39.31
N MET A 11 -13.60 -4.01 -39.94
CA MET A 11 -12.31 -3.90 -39.24
C MET A 11 -12.10 -2.49 -38.66
N ALA A 12 -12.52 -1.44 -39.36
CA ALA A 12 -12.49 -0.06 -38.85
C ALA A 12 -13.47 0.13 -37.68
N GLU A 13 -14.70 -0.38 -37.78
CA GLU A 13 -15.70 -0.34 -36.71
C GLU A 13 -15.28 -1.18 -35.49
N SER A 14 -14.59 -2.30 -35.70
CA SER A 14 -13.95 -3.11 -34.64
C SER A 14 -12.82 -2.35 -33.94
N LYS A 15 -11.96 -1.64 -34.69
CA LYS A 15 -10.89 -0.78 -34.13
C LYS A 15 -11.45 0.44 -33.39
N VAL A 16 -12.52 1.03 -33.90
CA VAL A 16 -13.21 2.17 -33.26
C VAL A 16 -13.89 1.74 -31.96
N LYS A 17 -14.46 0.52 -31.89
CA LYS A 17 -15.01 -0.04 -30.64
C LYS A 17 -13.94 -0.45 -29.62
N SER A 18 -12.76 -0.92 -30.05
CA SER A 18 -11.67 -1.23 -29.10
C SER A 18 -10.98 0.03 -28.55
N ASN A 19 -10.93 1.13 -29.32
CA ASN A 19 -10.33 2.38 -28.87
C ASN A 19 -11.18 3.14 -27.83
N SER A 20 -12.51 3.07 -27.91
CA SER A 20 -13.39 3.77 -26.94
C SER A 20 -13.22 3.28 -25.50
N CYS A 21 -13.01 1.97 -25.29
CA CYS A 21 -12.86 1.42 -23.94
C CYS A 21 -11.49 1.78 -23.32
N ALA A 22 -10.44 1.79 -24.14
CA ALA A 22 -9.09 2.20 -23.73
C ALA A 22 -9.04 3.69 -23.40
N ASP A 23 -9.62 4.55 -24.25
CA ASP A 23 -9.68 6.00 -24.02
C ASP A 23 -10.44 6.36 -22.73
N ASP A 24 -11.54 5.65 -22.44
CA ASP A 24 -12.33 5.87 -21.22
C ASP A 24 -11.64 5.33 -19.97
N LEU A 25 -10.79 4.31 -20.11
CA LEU A 25 -9.97 3.80 -19.02
C LEU A 25 -8.80 4.75 -18.72
N GLU A 26 -8.09 5.21 -19.75
CA GLU A 26 -7.01 6.18 -19.62
C GLU A 26 -7.50 7.48 -18.95
N LYS A 27 -8.65 8.01 -19.39
CA LYS A 27 -9.27 9.17 -18.75
C LYS A 27 -9.60 8.93 -17.27
N ARG A 28 -10.10 7.75 -16.92
CA ARG A 28 -10.42 7.40 -15.52
C ARG A 28 -9.16 7.30 -14.66
N VAL A 29 -8.13 6.62 -15.15
CA VAL A 29 -6.82 6.50 -14.50
C VAL A 29 -6.22 7.88 -14.24
N MET A 30 -6.12 8.71 -15.29
CA MET A 30 -5.51 10.04 -15.18
C MET A 30 -6.32 10.95 -14.27
N LYS A 31 -7.65 10.79 -14.23
CA LYS A 31 -8.51 11.47 -13.26
C LYS A 31 -8.18 11.05 -11.83
N VAL A 32 -8.13 9.75 -11.52
CA VAL A 32 -7.80 9.25 -10.18
C VAL A 32 -6.43 9.75 -9.73
N PHE A 33 -5.41 9.62 -10.58
CA PHE A 33 -4.06 10.12 -10.29
C PHE A 33 -4.05 11.63 -10.04
N LYS A 34 -4.68 12.42 -10.93
CA LYS A 34 -4.73 13.88 -10.81
C LYS A 34 -5.49 14.32 -9.56
N GLU A 35 -6.62 13.70 -9.25
CA GLU A 35 -7.43 14.05 -8.09
C GLU A 35 -6.76 13.68 -6.77
N ALA A 36 -6.15 12.49 -6.71
CA ALA A 36 -5.43 12.02 -5.51
C ALA A 36 -4.14 12.80 -5.23
N THR A 37 -3.59 13.47 -6.25
CA THR A 37 -2.35 14.26 -6.17
C THR A 37 -2.53 15.76 -6.35
N LYS A 38 -3.77 16.26 -6.53
CA LYS A 38 -4.03 17.69 -6.82
C LYS A 38 -3.49 18.63 -5.74
N ASP A 39 -3.49 18.18 -4.49
CA ASP A 39 -2.99 18.91 -3.32
C ASP A 39 -1.56 18.46 -2.94
N CYS A 40 -0.88 17.73 -3.84
CA CYS A 40 0.49 17.27 -3.69
C CYS A 40 1.43 18.21 -4.46
N GLU A 41 2.16 19.05 -3.73
CA GLU A 41 3.15 19.94 -4.34
C GLU A 41 4.44 19.20 -4.76
N ASP A 42 4.56 17.92 -4.40
CA ASP A 42 5.77 17.14 -4.46
C ASP A 42 6.24 16.84 -5.90
N LYS A 43 7.50 17.17 -6.17
CA LYS A 43 8.12 17.02 -7.47
C LYS A 43 8.28 15.56 -7.88
N GLU A 44 8.53 14.65 -6.95
CA GLU A 44 8.74 13.22 -7.24
C GLU A 44 7.41 12.54 -7.58
N VAL A 45 6.33 12.90 -6.90
CA VAL A 45 4.97 12.43 -7.25
C VAL A 45 4.55 12.96 -8.62
N LYS A 46 4.94 14.19 -8.96
CA LYS A 46 4.76 14.74 -10.31
C LYS A 46 5.62 14.02 -11.36
N GLU A 47 6.83 13.61 -11.03
CA GLU A 47 7.68 12.81 -11.92
C GLU A 47 7.11 11.40 -12.13
N ILE A 48 6.52 10.79 -11.10
CA ILE A 48 5.74 9.54 -11.24
C ILE A 48 4.54 9.77 -12.17
N PHE A 49 3.84 10.91 -12.03
CA PHE A 49 2.75 11.29 -12.93
C PHE A 49 3.24 11.48 -14.38
N ASP A 50 4.39 12.13 -14.57
CA ASP A 50 5.00 12.32 -15.88
C ASP A 50 5.54 11.01 -16.49
N MET A 51 5.80 9.99 -15.67
CA MET A 51 6.16 8.65 -16.12
C MET A 51 4.90 7.85 -16.51
N ILE A 52 3.78 8.05 -15.82
CA ILE A 52 2.50 7.40 -16.08
C ILE A 52 1.68 8.30 -17.02
N ARG A 53 2.15 8.47 -18.27
CA ARG A 53 1.49 9.36 -19.25
C ARG A 53 0.25 8.75 -19.90
N ASN A 54 0.19 7.42 -19.93
CA ASN A 54 -0.84 6.64 -20.60
C ASN A 54 -1.03 5.29 -19.87
N TYR A 55 -2.02 4.53 -20.32
CA TYR A 55 -2.35 3.23 -19.73
C TYR A 55 -1.22 2.19 -19.84
N ASP A 56 -0.48 2.16 -20.94
CA ASP A 56 0.62 1.22 -21.12
C ASP A 56 1.76 1.48 -20.13
N ASP A 57 2.07 2.76 -19.88
CA ASP A 57 3.08 3.15 -18.90
C ASP A 57 2.60 2.88 -17.46
N LEU A 58 1.30 3.05 -17.17
CA LEU A 58 0.72 2.58 -15.91
C LEU A 58 0.89 1.07 -15.76
N ASN A 59 0.58 0.28 -16.79
CA ASN A 59 0.71 -1.17 -16.73
C ASN A 59 2.15 -1.60 -16.50
N LYS A 60 3.12 -1.01 -17.20
CA LYS A 60 4.55 -1.26 -16.96
C LYS A 60 4.94 -0.90 -15.53
N TYR A 61 4.44 0.22 -15.02
CA TYR A 61 4.70 0.65 -13.66
C TYR A 61 4.05 -0.28 -12.62
N ALA A 62 2.80 -0.67 -12.83
CA ALA A 62 2.07 -1.66 -12.05
C ALA A 62 2.81 -3.01 -11.99
N ILE A 63 3.35 -3.48 -13.12
CA ILE A 63 4.19 -4.69 -13.17
C ILE A 63 5.48 -4.49 -12.36
N SER A 64 6.13 -3.33 -12.46
CA SER A 64 7.31 -3.00 -11.65
C SER A 64 6.99 -3.01 -10.15
N VAL A 65 5.88 -2.39 -9.76
CA VAL A 65 5.37 -2.37 -8.38
C VAL A 65 5.05 -3.78 -7.90
N PHE A 66 4.37 -4.59 -8.71
CA PHE A 66 4.10 -6.00 -8.42
C PHE A 66 5.40 -6.78 -8.15
N ASN A 67 6.40 -6.63 -9.02
CA ASN A 67 7.69 -7.30 -8.85
C ASN A 67 8.41 -6.84 -7.57
N SER A 68 8.33 -5.56 -7.23
CA SER A 68 8.85 -5.04 -5.96
C SER A 68 8.15 -5.68 -4.75
N MET A 69 6.82 -5.68 -4.74
CA MET A 69 6.03 -6.26 -3.64
C MET A 69 6.24 -7.78 -3.51
N ALA A 70 6.42 -8.47 -4.63
CA ALA A 70 6.72 -9.90 -4.67
C ALA A 70 8.06 -10.21 -3.97
N ASN A 71 9.06 -9.33 -4.12
CA ASN A 71 10.35 -9.45 -3.44
C ASN A 71 10.24 -9.16 -1.92
N ASP A 72 9.30 -8.31 -1.51
CA ASP A 72 9.13 -7.87 -0.12
C ASP A 72 8.28 -8.82 0.75
N LYS A 73 8.15 -10.09 0.35
CA LYS A 73 7.31 -11.12 0.98
C LYS A 73 5.80 -10.83 0.96
N PHE A 74 5.35 -9.83 0.20
CA PHE A 74 3.92 -9.55 -0.02
C PHE A 74 3.37 -10.29 -1.25
N ILE A 75 4.02 -11.38 -1.67
CA ILE A 75 3.78 -12.03 -2.97
C ILE A 75 2.33 -12.50 -3.17
N GLU A 76 1.70 -13.08 -2.16
CA GLU A 76 0.30 -13.53 -2.26
C GLU A 76 -0.67 -12.35 -2.40
N VAL A 77 -0.37 -11.27 -1.69
CA VAL A 77 -1.20 -10.07 -1.65
C VAL A 77 -1.04 -9.27 -2.94
N ALA A 78 0.18 -9.23 -3.49
CA ALA A 78 0.45 -8.69 -4.81
C ALA A 78 -0.27 -9.54 -5.88
N ARG A 79 -0.25 -10.86 -5.80
CA ARG A 79 -0.95 -11.75 -6.75
C ARG A 79 -2.46 -11.54 -6.74
N GLU A 80 -3.05 -11.33 -5.57
CA GLU A 80 -4.48 -11.01 -5.45
C GLU A 80 -4.82 -9.67 -6.12
N LEU A 81 -4.01 -8.64 -5.85
CA LEU A 81 -4.23 -7.28 -6.38
C LEU A 81 -4.03 -7.20 -7.91
N PHE A 82 -3.06 -7.93 -8.42
CA PHE A 82 -2.63 -7.91 -9.83
C PHE A 82 -3.06 -9.17 -10.59
N LYS A 83 -4.10 -9.88 -10.12
CA LYS A 83 -4.57 -11.11 -10.75
C LYS A 83 -4.91 -10.85 -12.23
N PRO A 84 -4.21 -11.48 -13.20
CA PRO A 84 -4.60 -11.38 -14.59
C PRO A 84 -6.00 -12.01 -14.73
N ARG A 85 -6.92 -11.28 -15.37
CA ARG A 85 -8.33 -11.66 -15.43
C ARG A 85 -8.56 -12.95 -16.24
N SER A 86 -7.59 -13.38 -17.05
CA SER A 86 -7.53 -14.69 -17.70
C SER A 86 -6.11 -15.01 -18.21
N GLU A 87 -5.76 -16.31 -18.32
CA GLU A 87 -4.54 -16.79 -18.99
C GLU A 87 -4.62 -16.71 -20.54
N SER A 88 -5.75 -16.23 -21.09
CA SER A 88 -6.06 -16.27 -22.53
C SER A 88 -6.22 -14.91 -23.20
N GLU A 89 -6.12 -13.79 -22.46
CA GLU A 89 -6.20 -12.45 -23.04
C GLU A 89 -4.80 -11.88 -23.22
N SER A 90 -4.50 -11.48 -24.45
CA SER A 90 -3.27 -10.79 -24.84
C SER A 90 -2.92 -9.70 -23.82
N GLU A 91 -1.65 -9.65 -23.40
CA GLU A 91 -1.02 -8.74 -22.42
C GLU A 91 -1.30 -7.23 -22.62
N SER A 92 -2.03 -6.85 -23.67
CA SER A 92 -2.38 -5.47 -24.03
C SER A 92 -3.77 -4.99 -23.58
N ALA A 93 -4.61 -5.84 -22.96
CA ALA A 93 -6.03 -5.50 -22.70
C ALA A 93 -6.54 -5.74 -21.26
N ALA A 94 -5.70 -6.22 -20.33
CA ALA A 94 -6.14 -6.38 -18.95
C ALA A 94 -6.37 -5.01 -18.31
N ILE A 95 -7.62 -4.68 -17.96
CA ILE A 95 -8.02 -3.44 -17.28
C ILE A 95 -7.73 -3.56 -15.79
N LEU A 96 -6.83 -2.73 -15.25
CA LEU A 96 -6.59 -2.65 -13.81
C LEU A 96 -7.86 -2.16 -13.10
N PRO A 97 -8.34 -2.86 -12.06
CA PRO A 97 -9.46 -2.37 -11.27
C PRO A 97 -9.05 -1.11 -10.50
N ASP A 98 -10.02 -0.23 -10.20
CA ASP A 98 -9.76 1.03 -9.49
C ASP A 98 -8.95 0.83 -8.20
N VAL A 99 -9.22 -0.25 -7.47
CA VAL A 99 -8.46 -0.64 -6.28
C VAL A 99 -6.97 -0.82 -6.55
N ALA A 100 -6.60 -1.46 -7.67
CA ALA A 100 -5.20 -1.65 -8.05
C ALA A 100 -4.54 -0.33 -8.45
N ILE A 101 -5.27 0.56 -9.14
CA ILE A 101 -4.78 1.91 -9.49
C ILE A 101 -4.44 2.68 -8.21
N TYR A 102 -5.37 2.74 -7.24
CA TYR A 102 -5.13 3.43 -5.97
C TYR A 102 -3.95 2.82 -5.19
N THR A 103 -3.89 1.48 -5.09
CA THR A 103 -2.79 0.83 -4.37
C THR A 103 -1.43 1.07 -5.05
N VAL A 104 -1.37 1.11 -6.38
CA VAL A 104 -0.15 1.47 -7.13
C VAL A 104 0.27 2.91 -6.82
N VAL A 105 -0.66 3.87 -6.82
CA VAL A 105 -0.35 5.28 -6.48
C VAL A 105 0.17 5.40 -5.04
N ILE A 106 -0.47 4.70 -4.10
CA ILE A 106 -0.06 4.65 -2.69
C ILE A 106 1.37 4.12 -2.58
N TRP A 107 1.66 2.99 -3.24
CA TRP A 107 3.00 2.42 -3.25
C TRP A 107 4.03 3.37 -3.88
N ALA A 108 3.67 4.04 -4.98
CA ALA A 108 4.55 4.99 -5.65
C ALA A 108 4.94 6.15 -4.72
N CYS A 109 3.96 6.72 -4.01
CA CYS A 109 4.20 7.74 -3.01
C CYS A 109 5.14 7.24 -1.91
N ILE A 110 4.97 6.00 -1.46
CA ILE A 110 5.81 5.37 -0.43
C ILE A 110 7.23 5.14 -0.92
N SER A 111 7.42 4.63 -2.14
CA SER A 111 8.74 4.44 -2.74
C SER A 111 9.50 5.76 -2.94
N ALA A 112 8.78 6.87 -3.12
CA ALA A 112 9.32 8.23 -3.12
C ALA A 112 9.48 8.83 -1.70
N GLY A 113 9.25 8.04 -0.63
CA GLY A 113 9.33 8.53 0.76
C GLY A 113 8.22 9.51 1.17
N LYS A 114 7.21 9.72 0.31
CA LYS A 114 6.09 10.66 0.53
C LYS A 114 4.93 9.98 1.25
N ILE A 115 5.19 9.55 2.48
CA ILE A 115 4.26 8.76 3.31
C ILE A 115 2.93 9.50 3.54
N MET A 116 2.99 10.82 3.77
CA MET A 116 1.76 11.61 3.97
C MET A 116 0.96 11.81 2.67
N ALA A 117 1.60 11.81 1.51
CA ALA A 117 0.88 11.79 0.24
C ALA A 117 0.14 10.45 0.07
N ALA A 118 0.82 9.32 0.37
CA ALA A 118 0.20 8.00 0.36
C ALA A 118 -1.02 7.92 1.30
N HIS A 119 -0.90 8.50 2.50
CA HIS A 119 -2.01 8.64 3.46
C HIS A 119 -3.20 9.43 2.88
N LYS A 120 -2.97 10.54 2.17
CA LYS A 120 -4.03 11.32 1.50
C LYS A 120 -4.70 10.53 0.37
N VAL A 121 -3.91 9.83 -0.45
CA VAL A 121 -4.41 8.98 -1.55
C VAL A 121 -5.32 7.89 -0.99
N TYR A 122 -4.97 7.29 0.14
CA TYR A 122 -5.83 6.34 0.84
C TYR A 122 -7.18 6.95 1.24
N HIS A 123 -7.21 8.13 1.85
CA HIS A 123 -8.49 8.78 2.18
C HIS A 123 -9.31 9.15 0.94
N HIS A 124 -8.64 9.53 -0.16
CA HIS A 124 -9.29 9.77 -1.45
C HIS A 124 -9.93 8.50 -2.02
N MET A 125 -9.25 7.35 -1.89
CA MET A 125 -9.77 6.04 -2.28
C MET A 125 -11.10 5.75 -1.57
N ILE A 126 -11.15 5.94 -0.25
CA ILE A 126 -12.39 5.75 0.55
C ILE A 126 -13.48 6.75 0.14
N ALA A 127 -13.12 8.02 -0.03
CA ALA A 127 -14.08 9.08 -0.40
C ALA A 127 -14.74 8.83 -1.77
N ASN A 128 -14.06 8.11 -2.66
CA ASN A 128 -14.60 7.71 -3.97
C ASN A 128 -15.32 6.34 -3.93
N GLY A 129 -15.55 5.77 -2.75
CA GLY A 129 -16.25 4.49 -2.60
C GLY A 129 -15.44 3.29 -3.03
N VAL A 130 -14.12 3.43 -3.23
CA VAL A 130 -13.24 2.31 -3.56
C VAL A 130 -12.76 1.67 -2.27
N ALA A 131 -13.11 0.40 -2.06
CA ALA A 131 -12.76 -0.32 -0.84
C ALA A 131 -11.27 -0.75 -0.88
N PRO A 132 -10.49 -0.49 0.19
CA PRO A 132 -9.11 -0.94 0.30
C PRO A 132 -9.04 -2.45 0.49
N THR A 133 -7.96 -3.04 -0.01
CA THR A 133 -7.63 -4.47 0.15
C THR A 133 -6.65 -4.68 1.29
N SER A 134 -6.44 -5.94 1.68
CA SER A 134 -5.36 -6.34 2.59
C SER A 134 -4.00 -5.77 2.14
N CYS A 135 -3.74 -5.73 0.83
CA CYS A 135 -2.56 -5.10 0.25
C CYS A 135 -2.38 -3.65 0.67
N THR A 136 -3.44 -2.87 0.50
CA THR A 136 -3.43 -1.43 0.80
C THR A 136 -3.10 -1.19 2.27
N TYR A 137 -3.75 -1.92 3.17
CA TYR A 137 -3.48 -1.81 4.62
C TYR A 137 -2.07 -2.23 4.97
N ILE A 138 -1.62 -3.40 4.51
CA ILE A 138 -0.29 -3.95 4.84
C ILE A 138 0.83 -2.98 4.43
N ILE A 139 0.72 -2.38 3.24
CA ILE A 139 1.67 -1.39 2.73
C ILE A 139 1.72 -0.15 3.63
N LEU A 140 0.55 0.42 3.95
CA LEU A 140 0.45 1.63 4.78
C LEU A 140 0.95 1.36 6.20
N ILE A 141 0.51 0.26 6.81
CA ILE A 141 0.88 -0.15 8.17
C ILE A 141 2.40 -0.32 8.27
N ASN A 142 3.01 -1.10 7.37
CA ASN A 142 4.45 -1.32 7.39
C ASN A 142 5.23 -0.02 7.24
N THR A 143 4.83 0.81 6.27
CA THR A 143 5.53 2.06 5.98
C THR A 143 5.43 3.03 7.13
N LEU A 144 4.24 3.24 7.69
CA LEU A 144 4.02 4.13 8.82
C LEU A 144 4.74 3.62 10.07
N ALA A 145 4.69 2.31 10.35
CA ALA A 145 5.36 1.75 11.51
C ALA A 145 6.89 1.83 11.41
N THR A 146 7.47 1.52 10.24
CA THR A 146 8.92 1.57 10.03
C THR A 146 9.50 2.98 10.04
N ASN A 147 8.73 3.98 9.59
CA ASN A 147 9.14 5.38 9.53
C ASN A 147 8.60 6.21 10.71
N SER A 148 8.08 5.56 11.75
CA SER A 148 7.46 6.25 12.89
C SER A 148 8.42 7.13 13.69
N SER A 149 9.73 6.90 13.60
CA SER A 149 10.75 7.80 14.18
C SER A 149 10.81 9.17 13.50
N SER A 150 10.30 9.30 12.27
CA SER A 150 10.32 10.54 11.49
C SER A 150 9.11 11.44 11.77
N ASP A 151 8.00 10.88 12.25
CA ASP A 151 6.79 11.61 12.63
C ASP A 151 6.05 10.83 13.71
N VAL A 152 5.90 11.45 14.88
CA VAL A 152 5.24 10.88 16.06
C VAL A 152 3.79 10.46 15.82
N ASN A 153 3.13 10.97 14.77
CA ASN A 153 1.76 10.60 14.44
C ASN A 153 1.68 9.27 13.67
N PHE A 154 2.77 8.84 13.02
CA PHE A 154 2.73 7.68 12.13
C PHE A 154 2.42 6.38 12.88
N ILE A 155 2.90 6.24 14.11
CA ILE A 155 2.55 5.08 14.93
C ILE A 155 1.06 5.02 15.24
N GLY A 156 0.43 6.18 15.48
CA GLY A 156 -1.01 6.30 15.66
C GLY A 156 -1.77 5.87 14.41
N TYR A 157 -1.34 6.34 13.23
CA TYR A 157 -1.94 5.93 11.96
C TYR A 157 -1.74 4.43 11.67
N ALA A 158 -0.56 3.88 11.95
CA ALA A 158 -0.29 2.45 11.77
C ALA A 158 -1.22 1.59 12.63
N LYS A 159 -1.38 1.93 13.92
CA LYS A 159 -2.32 1.25 14.83
C LYS A 159 -3.76 1.37 14.35
N LYS A 160 -4.19 2.57 13.93
CA LYS A 160 -5.54 2.81 13.40
C LYS A 160 -5.82 1.91 12.20
N TYR A 161 -4.93 1.89 11.22
CA TYR A 161 -5.09 1.07 10.02
C TYR A 161 -5.03 -0.43 10.30
N PHE A 162 -4.25 -0.85 11.28
CA PHE A 162 -4.24 -2.22 11.75
C PHE A 162 -5.60 -2.65 12.30
N LEU A 163 -6.19 -1.84 13.20
CA LEU A 163 -7.50 -2.13 13.79
C LEU A 163 -8.61 -2.10 12.74
N GLU A 164 -8.56 -1.14 11.81
CA GLU A 164 -9.52 -1.04 10.71
C GLU A 164 -9.45 -2.24 9.77
N MET A 165 -8.24 -2.75 9.48
CA MET A 165 -8.03 -3.97 8.71
C MET A 165 -8.75 -5.16 9.39
N LEU A 166 -8.59 -5.30 10.71
CA LEU A 166 -9.27 -6.36 11.49
C LEU A 166 -10.78 -6.18 11.50
N ASP A 167 -11.30 -4.95 11.63
CA ASP A 167 -12.73 -4.66 11.59
C ASP A 167 -13.38 -5.03 10.25
N LYS A 168 -12.59 -5.01 9.18
CA LYS A 168 -13.02 -5.46 7.84
C LYS A 168 -12.84 -6.97 7.62
N GLY A 169 -12.46 -7.72 8.66
CA GLY A 169 -12.24 -9.16 8.60
C GLY A 169 -10.96 -9.56 7.84
N MET A 170 -10.06 -8.61 7.57
CA MET A 170 -8.81 -8.86 6.88
C MET A 170 -7.72 -9.19 7.90
N MET A 171 -6.87 -10.17 7.58
CA MET A 171 -5.85 -10.64 8.50
C MET A 171 -4.47 -10.06 8.14
N PRO A 172 -3.78 -9.40 9.09
CA PRO A 172 -2.44 -8.90 8.87
C PRO A 172 -1.46 -10.06 8.73
N ILE A 173 -0.39 -9.84 7.97
CA ILE A 173 0.69 -10.82 7.80
C ILE A 173 1.80 -10.61 8.83
N SER A 174 2.66 -11.63 8.99
CA SER A 174 3.75 -11.63 9.98
C SER A 174 4.58 -10.36 10.00
N SER A 175 5.04 -9.89 8.85
CA SER A 175 5.84 -8.67 8.75
C SER A 175 5.10 -7.43 9.25
N SER A 176 3.82 -7.30 8.92
CA SER A 176 3.00 -6.11 9.24
C SER A 176 2.74 -5.92 10.73
N TYR A 177 2.34 -6.97 11.46
CA TYR A 177 2.15 -6.81 12.91
C TYR A 177 3.50 -6.65 13.62
N MET A 178 4.55 -7.36 13.18
CA MET A 178 5.88 -7.22 13.77
C MET A 178 6.43 -5.80 13.64
N ALA A 179 6.18 -5.12 12.51
CA ALA A 179 6.59 -3.74 12.29
C ALA A 179 5.91 -2.78 13.28
N VAL A 180 4.58 -2.91 13.45
CA VAL A 180 3.81 -2.08 14.40
C VAL A 180 4.32 -2.29 15.82
N PHE A 181 4.50 -3.53 16.24
CA PHE A 181 4.95 -3.81 17.60
C PHE A 181 6.37 -3.32 17.88
N LYS A 182 7.30 -3.46 16.91
CA LYS A 182 8.62 -2.85 17.01
C LYS A 182 8.55 -1.33 17.12
N ALA A 183 7.61 -0.68 16.42
CA ALA A 183 7.42 0.76 16.52
C ALA A 183 6.91 1.16 17.91
N ILE A 184 5.89 0.47 18.42
CA ILE A 184 5.35 0.69 19.78
C ILE A 184 6.46 0.50 20.81
N ALA A 185 7.23 -0.58 20.69
CA ALA A 185 8.31 -0.89 21.62
C ALA A 185 9.41 0.20 21.69
N ARG A 186 9.54 1.04 20.66
CA ARG A 186 10.54 2.11 20.60
C ARG A 186 10.02 3.46 21.08
N GLN A 187 8.72 3.72 20.97
CA GLN A 187 8.17 5.08 21.02
C GLN A 187 7.06 5.27 22.03
N GLU A 188 6.46 4.19 22.52
CA GLU A 188 5.32 4.24 23.42
C GLU A 188 5.62 3.54 24.74
N PRO A 189 4.97 3.96 25.84
CA PRO A 189 5.08 3.26 27.10
C PRO A 189 4.39 1.88 27.02
N VAL A 190 4.79 0.98 27.90
CA VAL A 190 4.28 -0.39 27.99
C VAL A 190 2.75 -0.45 28.05
N GLU A 191 2.13 0.48 28.76
CA GLU A 191 0.68 0.57 28.90
C GLU A 191 -0.01 0.70 27.54
N LYS A 192 0.55 1.47 26.62
CA LYS A 192 0.01 1.65 25.27
C LYS A 192 0.19 0.41 24.40
N ALA A 193 1.29 -0.34 24.59
CA ALA A 193 1.44 -1.65 23.95
C ALA A 193 0.40 -2.65 24.45
N ARG A 194 0.14 -2.66 25.76
CA ARG A 194 -0.86 -3.53 26.39
C ARG A 194 -2.26 -3.21 25.89
N GLU A 195 -2.64 -1.93 25.89
CA GLU A 195 -3.91 -1.46 25.33
C GLU A 195 -4.08 -1.91 23.86
N PHE A 196 -3.05 -1.77 23.05
CA PHE A 196 -3.11 -2.18 21.64
C PHE A 196 -3.22 -3.71 21.48
N LEU A 197 -2.48 -4.47 22.29
CA LEU A 197 -2.57 -5.94 22.28
C LEU A 197 -3.97 -6.43 22.67
N GLU A 198 -4.58 -5.83 23.70
CA GLU A 198 -5.96 -6.14 24.09
C GLU A 198 -6.95 -5.78 22.97
N GLN A 199 -6.77 -4.66 22.30
CA GLN A 199 -7.63 -4.25 21.17
C GLN A 199 -7.57 -5.23 19.99
N ILE A 200 -6.39 -5.74 19.63
CA ILE A 200 -6.30 -6.70 18.51
C ILE A 200 -6.84 -8.08 18.91
N GLN A 201 -6.66 -8.49 20.18
CA GLN A 201 -7.20 -9.75 20.70
C GLN A 201 -8.73 -9.73 20.77
N THR A 202 -9.33 -8.62 21.21
CA THR A 202 -10.79 -8.44 21.21
C THR A 202 -11.39 -8.45 19.82
N LYS A 203 -10.61 -8.07 18.79
CA LYS A 203 -10.96 -8.20 17.37
C LYS A 203 -10.64 -9.58 16.77
N GLY A 204 -10.31 -10.57 17.60
CA GLY A 204 -10.08 -11.95 17.19
C GLY A 204 -8.71 -12.23 16.57
N PHE A 205 -7.78 -11.26 16.60
CA PHE A 205 -6.42 -11.47 16.13
C PHE A 205 -5.47 -11.78 17.28
N SER A 206 -4.86 -12.95 17.22
CA SER A 206 -3.75 -13.34 18.10
C SER A 206 -2.50 -13.54 17.24
N PRO A 207 -1.44 -12.72 17.39
CA PRO A 207 -0.19 -12.92 16.68
C PRO A 207 0.35 -14.35 16.87
N LYS A 208 0.53 -15.11 15.79
CA LYS A 208 1.09 -16.48 15.85
C LYS A 208 2.63 -16.44 15.89
N LEU A 209 3.22 -17.30 16.72
CA LEU A 209 4.61 -17.25 17.19
C LEU A 209 5.54 -18.20 16.41
N ASP A 210 6.73 -17.71 16.06
CA ASP A 210 7.96 -18.51 15.90
C ASP A 210 9.02 -18.13 16.98
N VAL A 211 8.62 -17.31 17.96
CA VAL A 211 9.46 -16.85 19.08
C VAL A 211 8.66 -17.05 20.37
N PRO A 212 9.19 -17.64 21.45
CA PRO A 212 8.43 -17.84 22.67
C PRO A 212 7.91 -16.51 23.25
N HIS A 213 6.63 -16.49 23.59
CA HIS A 213 5.94 -15.48 24.41
C HIS A 213 5.75 -14.07 23.82
N PHE A 214 5.16 -13.87 22.63
CA PHE A 214 4.61 -12.54 22.29
C PHE A 214 3.36 -12.22 23.13
N ASP A 215 3.58 -12.04 24.44
CA ASP A 215 2.64 -11.55 25.42
C ASP A 215 3.13 -10.20 25.95
N VAL A 216 2.42 -9.66 26.94
CA VAL A 216 2.77 -8.39 27.57
C VAL A 216 4.22 -8.41 28.09
N ALA A 217 4.72 -9.55 28.57
CA ALA A 217 6.06 -9.67 29.14
C ALA A 217 7.17 -9.57 28.08
N TYR A 218 7.00 -10.17 26.90
CA TYR A 218 7.96 -9.97 25.80
C TYR A 218 7.94 -8.55 25.26
N MET A 219 6.77 -7.92 25.18
CA MET A 219 6.70 -6.52 24.78
C MET A 219 7.40 -5.62 25.79
N GLU A 220 7.23 -5.89 27.09
CA GLU A 220 7.97 -5.24 28.18
C GLU A 220 9.48 -5.46 28.07
N GLU A 221 9.92 -6.70 27.85
CA GLU A 221 11.34 -7.04 27.68
C GLU A 221 11.94 -6.35 26.45
N ALA A 222 11.26 -6.40 25.31
CA ALA A 222 11.69 -5.76 24.07
C ALA A 222 11.76 -4.23 24.20
N MET A 223 10.77 -3.62 24.86
CA MET A 223 10.76 -2.19 25.19
C MET A 223 11.95 -1.81 26.06
N ASN A 224 12.20 -2.56 27.14
CA ASN A 224 13.30 -2.31 28.05
C ASN A 224 14.66 -2.45 27.34
N ALA A 225 14.84 -3.50 26.53
CA ALA A 225 16.07 -3.73 25.76
C ALA A 225 16.33 -2.59 24.75
N LEU A 226 15.29 -2.13 24.04
CA LEU A 226 15.41 -1.03 23.09
C LEU A 226 15.71 0.30 23.80
N LYS A 227 15.09 0.57 24.94
CA LYS A 227 15.35 1.76 25.74
C LYS A 227 16.80 1.81 26.23
N MET A 228 17.34 0.70 26.73
CA MET A 228 18.76 0.61 27.11
C MET A 228 19.70 0.85 25.92
N SER A 229 19.34 0.34 24.72
CA SER A 229 20.15 0.56 23.51
C SER A 229 20.19 2.01 23.06
N TYR A 230 19.11 2.76 23.29
CA TYR A 230 19.00 4.18 22.93
C TYR A 230 19.73 5.08 23.94
N GLU A 231 19.61 4.79 25.24
CA GLU A 231 20.31 5.51 26.31
C GLU A 231 21.84 5.34 26.22
N GLY A 232 22.30 4.14 25.85
CA GLY A 232 23.73 3.88 25.59
C GLY A 232 24.29 4.69 24.41
N PHE A 233 23.46 5.01 23.41
CA PHE A 233 23.85 5.81 22.25
C PHE A 233 23.89 7.32 22.54
N GLN A 234 23.01 7.84 23.39
CA GLN A 234 23.06 9.25 23.81
C GLN A 234 24.19 9.54 24.80
N GLY A 235 24.54 8.58 25.67
CA GLY A 235 25.64 8.73 26.63
C GLY A 235 27.04 8.83 25.99
N SER A 236 27.22 8.30 24.78
CA SER A 236 28.48 8.41 24.03
C SER A 236 28.67 9.74 23.29
N HIS A 237 27.60 10.51 23.07
CA HIS A 237 27.67 11.80 22.38
C HIS A 237 27.78 13.03 23.31
N GLN A 238 27.71 12.83 24.63
CA GLN A 238 27.94 13.88 25.64
C GLN A 238 29.32 13.80 26.34
N ARG A 239 30.20 12.89 25.91
CA ARG A 239 31.59 12.81 26.39
C ARG A 239 32.59 13.16 25.28
N LEU A 240 32.48 14.36 24.71
CA LEU A 240 33.57 15.03 23.99
C LEU A 240 33.50 16.53 24.28
#